data_AF-A0A2D4N291-F1
#
_entry.id   AF-A0A2D4N291-F1
#
_cell.length_a   1.000
_cell.length_b   1.000
_cell.length_c   1.000
_cell.angle_alpha   90.00
_cell.angle_beta   90.00
_cell.angle_gamma   90.00
#
_symmetry.space_group_name_H-M   'P 1'
#
loop_
_entity.id
_entity.type
_entity.pdbx_description
1 polymer ?
#
loop_
_entity_poly.entity_id
_entity_poly.type
_entity_poly.pdbx_seq_one_letter_code
_entity_poly.pdbx_strand_id
1 'polypeptide(L)'
;GNTWVRHLIEHATGIYTGSYYFDGTLYNKGFKGEKDHWRSRRTICVKTHESGRKEIEMFDAAILLIRNPYKSLVAEFNRKCAGHLGYATDQNWKSKEWPDFVNSYASWWASHVLDWLKYGKHLLVVRYEDLEEALLPKLREMVGFLNITVTHDRLLCVENNRDGNFKRSGAKQKGFEPFTKEMKEVIDPFIVIVDKALRERNFTGLPKMYLRR
;
A
#
# COMPACT_ATOMS: atom_id res chain seq x y z
N GLY A 1 1.82 3.12 0.60
CA GLY A 1 1.59 2.50 1.92
C GLY A 1 2.54 1.37 2.23
N ASN A 2 3.01 0.60 1.25
CA ASN A 2 3.79 -0.62 1.50
C ASN A 2 5.05 -0.39 2.37
N THR A 3 5.89 0.60 2.06
CA THR A 3 7.11 0.89 2.83
C THR A 3 6.79 1.28 4.27
N TRP A 4 5.70 2.03 4.48
CA TRP A 4 5.25 2.43 5.82
C TRP A 4 4.76 1.23 6.62
N VAL A 5 3.91 0.38 6.03
CA VAL A 5 3.42 -0.83 6.69
C VAL A 5 4.57 -1.77 7.07
N ARG A 6 5.54 -1.95 6.18
CA ARG A 6 6.75 -2.74 6.48
C ARG A 6 7.51 -2.17 7.66
N HIS A 7 7.77 -0.86 7.65
CA HIS A 7 8.40 -0.15 8.77
C HIS A 7 7.66 -0.41 10.08
N LEU A 8 6.33 -0.27 10.11
CA LEU A 8 5.53 -0.51 11.30
C LEU A 8 5.63 -1.97 11.79
N ILE A 9 5.61 -2.96 10.89
CA ILE A 9 5.76 -4.38 11.23
C ILE A 9 7.16 -4.66 11.80
N GLU A 10 8.23 -4.15 11.17
CA GLU A 10 9.61 -4.34 11.66
C GLU A 10 9.78 -3.68 13.04
N HIS A 11 9.23 -2.48 13.22
CA HIS A 11 9.29 -1.79 14.52
C HIS A 11 8.41 -2.45 15.59
N ALA A 12 7.27 -3.05 15.24
CA ALA A 12 6.46 -3.76 16.22
C ALA A 12 7.14 -5.08 16.65
N THR A 13 7.63 -5.85 15.69
CA THR A 13 8.06 -7.25 15.89
C THR A 13 9.56 -7.41 16.15
N GLY A 14 10.39 -6.46 15.69
CA GLY A 14 11.84 -6.60 15.68
C GLY A 14 12.38 -7.55 14.60
N ILE A 15 11.52 -8.04 13.69
CA ILE A 15 11.87 -8.98 12.63
C ILE A 15 11.79 -8.26 11.28
N TYR A 16 12.81 -8.42 10.44
CA TYR A 16 12.85 -7.80 9.13
C TYR A 16 11.74 -8.31 8.19
N THR A 17 11.27 -7.42 7.32
CA THR A 17 10.40 -7.73 6.19
C THR A 17 11.21 -7.84 4.91
N GLY A 18 10.83 -8.77 4.04
CA GLY A 18 11.43 -8.98 2.73
C GLY A 18 10.66 -8.25 1.63
N SER A 19 11.19 -8.35 0.42
CA SER A 19 10.56 -7.87 -0.80
C SER A 19 10.80 -8.88 -1.92
N TYR A 20 9.80 -9.06 -2.78
CA TYR A 20 9.94 -9.83 -4.02
C TYR A 20 10.97 -9.20 -4.96
N TYR A 21 11.17 -7.89 -4.80
CA TYR A 21 12.12 -7.08 -5.56
C TYR A 21 13.32 -6.69 -4.69
N PHE A 22 14.36 -6.15 -5.34
CA PHE A 22 15.51 -5.57 -4.67
C PHE A 22 15.54 -4.04 -4.84
N ASP A 23 15.50 -3.30 -3.74
CA ASP A 23 15.68 -1.84 -3.72
C ASP A 23 16.84 -1.43 -2.80
N GLY A 24 17.94 -0.99 -3.42
CA GLY A 24 19.15 -0.56 -2.70
C GLY A 24 18.93 0.67 -1.82
N THR A 25 17.99 1.56 -2.18
CA THR A 25 17.68 2.76 -1.38
C THR A 25 16.99 2.37 -0.08
N LEU A 26 16.04 1.42 -0.15
CA LEU A 26 15.37 0.86 1.03
C LEU A 26 16.37 0.12 1.93
N TYR A 27 17.23 -0.71 1.35
CA TYR A 27 18.26 -1.44 2.10
C TYR A 27 19.20 -0.51 2.89
N ASN A 28 19.68 0.55 2.23
CA ASN A 28 20.57 1.53 2.85
C ASN A 28 19.90 2.32 3.98
N LYS A 29 18.56 2.45 3.94
CA LYS A 29 17.76 3.16 4.95
C LYS A 29 17.13 2.25 6.03
N GLY A 30 17.54 0.98 6.10
CA GLY A 30 17.24 0.10 7.23
C GLY A 30 16.46 -1.17 6.89
N PHE A 31 15.87 -1.30 5.70
CA PHE A 31 15.14 -2.50 5.29
C PHE A 31 16.11 -3.62 4.90
N LYS A 32 16.75 -4.25 5.88
CA LYS A 32 17.84 -5.22 5.64
C LYS A 32 17.37 -6.48 4.90
N GLY A 33 16.09 -6.84 5.03
CA GLY A 33 15.48 -7.94 4.29
C GLY A 33 15.34 -7.71 2.77
N GLU A 34 15.63 -6.51 2.24
CA GLU A 34 15.61 -6.22 0.79
C GLU A 34 16.59 -7.08 -0.03
N LYS A 35 17.74 -7.44 0.56
CA LYS A 35 18.77 -8.26 -0.12
C LYS A 35 18.56 -9.76 0.07
N ASP A 36 17.63 -10.15 0.93
CA ASP A 36 17.37 -11.55 1.18
C ASP A 36 16.51 -12.11 0.05
N HIS A 37 16.88 -13.29 -0.45
CA HIS A 37 16.03 -13.99 -1.41
C HIS A 37 14.64 -14.18 -0.78
N TRP A 38 13.58 -13.74 -1.47
CA TRP A 38 12.24 -13.66 -0.89
C TRP A 38 11.67 -15.01 -0.44
N ARG A 39 12.16 -16.13 -1.01
CA ARG A 39 11.83 -17.50 -0.57
C ARG A 39 12.70 -18.06 0.54
N SER A 40 13.67 -17.30 1.06
CA SER A 40 14.62 -17.80 2.08
C SER A 40 14.00 -18.03 3.45
N ARG A 41 12.76 -17.56 3.68
CA ARG A 41 12.04 -17.64 4.97
C ARG A 41 12.78 -16.98 6.15
N ARG A 42 13.72 -16.06 5.86
CA ARG A 42 14.46 -15.28 6.87
C ARG A 42 13.75 -13.99 7.30
N THR A 43 12.62 -13.66 6.69
CA THR A 43 11.84 -12.45 6.96
C THR A 43 10.41 -12.81 7.35
N ILE A 44 9.75 -11.95 8.14
CA ILE A 44 8.41 -12.21 8.68
C ILE A 44 7.31 -12.19 7.62
N CYS A 45 7.45 -11.32 6.62
CA CYS A 45 6.55 -11.24 5.47
C CYS A 45 7.29 -10.61 4.29
N VAL A 46 6.79 -10.86 3.08
CA VAL A 46 7.39 -10.39 1.82
C VAL A 46 6.44 -9.42 1.13
N LYS A 47 6.93 -8.23 0.78
CA LYS A 47 6.17 -7.27 -0.05
C LYS A 47 6.25 -7.65 -1.52
N THR A 48 5.13 -7.58 -2.23
CA THR A 48 5.08 -7.69 -3.70
C THR A 48 4.03 -6.75 -4.30
N HIS A 49 4.15 -6.45 -5.60
CA HIS A 49 3.07 -5.87 -6.41
C HIS A 49 2.55 -6.86 -7.46
N GLU A 50 3.14 -8.05 -7.55
CA GLU A 50 2.66 -9.12 -8.42
C GLU A 50 1.23 -9.51 -8.01
N SER A 51 0.36 -9.67 -9.00
CA SER A 51 -1.02 -10.14 -8.83
C SER A 51 -1.41 -11.24 -9.82
N GLY A 52 -0.43 -11.82 -10.50
CA GLY A 52 -0.66 -13.01 -11.30
C GLY A 52 -1.05 -14.19 -10.43
N ARG A 53 -1.97 -15.04 -10.93
CA ARG A 53 -2.47 -16.20 -10.19
C ARG A 53 -1.34 -17.08 -9.66
N LYS A 54 -0.34 -17.37 -10.50
CA LYS A 54 0.79 -18.22 -10.14
C LYS A 54 1.56 -17.64 -8.96
N GLU A 55 1.83 -16.35 -9.00
CA GLU A 55 2.57 -15.62 -7.97
C GLU A 55 1.77 -15.55 -6.66
N ILE A 56 0.46 -15.30 -6.73
CA ILE A 56 -0.42 -15.25 -5.54
C ILE A 56 -0.50 -16.61 -4.85
N GLU A 57 -0.73 -17.69 -5.61
CA GLU A 57 -0.93 -19.04 -5.07
C GLU A 57 0.33 -19.60 -4.37
N MET A 58 1.51 -19.01 -4.60
CA MET A 58 2.77 -19.34 -3.90
C MET A 58 2.79 -18.90 -2.42
N PHE A 59 1.92 -17.98 -2.01
CA PHE A 59 1.86 -17.51 -0.63
C PHE A 59 0.74 -18.23 0.14
N ASP A 60 1.02 -18.58 1.40
CA ASP A 60 0.06 -19.26 2.27
C ASP A 60 -0.97 -18.27 2.86
N ALA A 61 -0.54 -17.02 3.09
CA ALA A 61 -1.37 -15.95 3.61
C ALA A 61 -0.86 -14.58 3.12
N ALA A 62 -1.73 -13.56 3.10
CA ALA A 62 -1.35 -12.20 2.74
C ALA A 62 -2.11 -11.13 3.51
N ILE A 63 -1.42 -10.04 3.82
CA ILE A 63 -2.03 -8.78 4.24
C ILE A 63 -2.28 -7.95 2.97
N LEU A 64 -3.53 -7.83 2.56
CA LEU A 64 -3.93 -7.05 1.38
C LEU A 64 -4.14 -5.58 1.79
N LEU A 65 -3.12 -4.76 1.55
CA LEU A 65 -3.15 -3.32 1.84
C LEU A 65 -3.83 -2.54 0.70
N ILE A 66 -4.98 -1.94 0.98
CA ILE A 66 -5.74 -1.12 0.02
C ILE A 66 -5.67 0.34 0.45
N ARG A 67 -5.39 1.24 -0.48
CA ARG A 67 -5.41 2.70 -0.26
C ARG A 67 -6.33 3.34 -1.28
N ASN A 68 -6.92 4.49 -0.92
CA ASN A 68 -7.72 5.31 -1.83
C ASN A 68 -7.01 5.45 -3.20
N PRO A 69 -7.66 5.12 -4.32
CA PRO A 69 -7.02 5.10 -5.62
C PRO A 69 -6.57 6.48 -6.07
N TYR A 70 -7.34 7.54 -5.84
CA TYR A 70 -6.92 8.92 -6.12
C TYR A 70 -5.60 9.27 -5.42
N LYS A 71 -5.52 8.98 -4.10
CA LYS A 71 -4.27 9.20 -3.33
C LYS A 71 -3.13 8.29 -3.79
N SER A 72 -3.44 7.09 -4.26
CA SER A 72 -2.45 6.10 -4.71
C SER A 72 -1.86 6.47 -6.07
N LEU A 73 -2.70 6.88 -7.03
CA LEU A 73 -2.30 7.34 -8.35
C LEU A 73 -1.40 8.56 -8.26
N VAL A 74 -1.79 9.58 -7.49
CA VAL A 74 -0.95 10.76 -7.24
C VAL A 74 0.37 10.36 -6.59
N ALA A 75 0.33 9.48 -5.59
CA ALA A 75 1.54 9.08 -4.89
C ALA A 75 2.50 8.28 -5.78
N GLU A 76 1.99 7.46 -6.68
CA GLU A 76 2.77 6.63 -7.59
C GLU A 76 3.31 7.45 -8.77
N PHE A 77 2.53 8.39 -9.31
CA PHE A 77 3.01 9.31 -10.35
C PHE A 77 4.17 10.18 -9.85
N ASN A 78 4.05 10.75 -8.64
CA ASN A 78 5.15 11.43 -7.97
C ASN A 78 6.41 10.54 -7.85
N ARG A 79 6.22 9.26 -7.49
CA ARG A 79 7.33 8.30 -7.37
C ARG A 79 8.00 8.04 -8.72
N LYS A 80 7.20 7.89 -9.79
CA LYS A 80 7.68 7.63 -11.14
C LYS A 80 8.46 8.82 -11.70
N CYS A 81 8.00 10.05 -11.46
CA CYS A 81 8.65 11.25 -11.97
C CYS A 81 9.89 11.68 -11.16
N ALA A 82 9.91 11.45 -9.83
CA ALA A 82 10.89 12.08 -8.95
C ALA A 82 11.46 11.15 -7.86
N GLY A 83 11.29 9.83 -7.99
CA GLY A 83 11.80 8.84 -7.04
C GLY A 83 11.00 8.76 -5.73
N HIS A 84 11.49 8.00 -4.75
CA HIS A 84 10.69 7.66 -3.54
C HIS A 84 10.12 8.88 -2.81
N LEU A 85 10.94 9.93 -2.67
CA LEU A 85 10.61 11.09 -1.85
C LEU A 85 10.31 12.37 -2.63
N GLY A 86 10.45 12.34 -3.95
CA GLY A 86 10.23 13.51 -4.78
C GLY A 86 8.77 13.75 -5.14
N TYR A 87 8.55 14.89 -5.80
CA TYR A 87 7.27 15.31 -6.35
C TYR A 87 7.41 15.56 -7.84
N ALA A 88 6.40 15.17 -8.61
CA ALA A 88 6.29 15.50 -10.02
C ALA A 88 6.14 17.03 -10.17
N THR A 89 6.79 17.57 -11.21
CA THR A 89 6.75 19.01 -11.51
C THR A 89 5.40 19.41 -12.12
N ASP A 90 5.07 20.70 -12.10
CA ASP A 90 3.87 21.23 -12.79
C ASP A 90 3.84 20.84 -14.28
N GLN A 91 5.00 20.75 -14.92
CA GLN A 91 5.12 20.31 -16.31
C GLN A 91 4.69 18.84 -16.46
N ASN A 92 5.05 17.96 -15.52
CA ASN A 92 4.61 16.57 -15.56
C ASN A 92 3.09 16.47 -15.43
N TRP A 93 2.48 17.19 -14.50
CA TRP A 93 1.03 17.18 -14.28
C TRP A 93 0.23 17.72 -15.46
N LYS A 94 0.77 18.70 -16.18
CA LYS A 94 0.15 19.29 -17.39
C LYS A 94 0.43 18.49 -18.67
N SER A 95 1.31 17.50 -18.61
CA SER A 95 1.65 16.67 -19.76
C SER A 95 0.60 15.61 -20.05
N LYS A 96 0.65 15.02 -21.27
CA LYS A 96 -0.19 13.87 -21.64
C LYS A 96 0.12 12.61 -20.82
N GLU A 97 1.28 12.54 -20.17
CA GLU A 97 1.68 11.38 -19.37
C GLU A 97 0.76 11.15 -18.18
N TRP A 98 0.20 12.22 -17.58
CA TRP A 98 -0.67 12.07 -16.42
C TRP A 98 -2.02 11.41 -16.78
N PRO A 99 -2.78 11.87 -17.79
CA PRO A 99 -3.97 11.15 -18.27
C PRO A 99 -3.70 9.69 -18.66
N ASP A 100 -2.63 9.42 -19.42
CA ASP A 100 -2.28 8.06 -19.86
C ASP A 100 -1.92 7.16 -18.67
N PHE A 101 -1.24 7.73 -17.68
CA PHE A 101 -0.93 7.07 -16.43
C PHE A 101 -2.21 6.73 -15.65
N VAL A 102 -3.16 7.66 -15.52
CA VAL A 102 -4.43 7.42 -14.81
C VAL A 102 -5.21 6.28 -15.49
N ASN A 103 -5.38 6.33 -16.81
CA ASN A 103 -6.10 5.30 -17.56
C ASN A 103 -5.50 3.90 -17.36
N SER A 104 -4.17 3.81 -17.28
CA SER A 104 -3.47 2.53 -17.11
C SER A 104 -3.49 2.06 -15.65
N TYR A 105 -3.12 2.92 -14.71
CA TYR A 105 -2.91 2.53 -13.31
C TYR A 105 -4.22 2.43 -12.51
N ALA A 106 -5.30 3.09 -12.93
CA ALA A 106 -6.60 2.93 -12.28
C ALA A 106 -7.13 1.50 -12.45
N SER A 107 -7.04 0.94 -13.66
CA SER A 107 -7.42 -0.44 -13.92
C SER A 107 -6.52 -1.43 -13.18
N TRP A 108 -5.20 -1.16 -13.16
CA TRP A 108 -4.25 -2.00 -12.43
C TRP A 108 -4.47 -1.99 -10.92
N TRP A 109 -4.85 -0.85 -10.32
CA TRP A 109 -5.23 -0.77 -8.92
C TRP A 109 -6.41 -1.72 -8.63
N ALA A 110 -7.42 -1.72 -9.48
CA ALA A 110 -8.59 -2.58 -9.32
C ALA A 110 -8.23 -4.05 -9.51
N SER A 111 -7.56 -4.40 -10.62
CA SER A 111 -7.21 -5.78 -10.93
C SER A 111 -6.32 -6.37 -9.85
N HIS A 112 -5.35 -5.62 -9.33
CA HIS A 112 -4.49 -6.06 -8.24
C HIS A 112 -5.30 -6.48 -7.01
N VAL A 113 -6.24 -5.64 -6.56
CA VAL A 113 -7.09 -5.97 -5.41
C VAL A 113 -7.99 -7.16 -5.71
N LEU A 114 -8.64 -7.18 -6.88
CA LEU A 114 -9.56 -8.25 -7.28
C LEU A 114 -8.86 -9.60 -7.43
N ASP A 115 -7.65 -9.63 -7.97
CA ASP A 115 -6.88 -10.87 -8.14
C ASP A 115 -6.42 -11.42 -6.80
N TRP A 116 -5.91 -10.57 -5.89
CA TRP A 116 -5.56 -11.00 -4.54
C TRP A 116 -6.77 -11.47 -3.75
N LEU A 117 -7.91 -10.79 -3.88
CA LEU A 117 -9.17 -11.29 -3.34
C LEU A 117 -9.51 -12.65 -3.94
N LYS A 118 -9.43 -12.80 -5.27
CA LYS A 118 -9.86 -14.02 -5.97
C LYS A 118 -9.02 -15.24 -5.64
N TYR A 119 -7.70 -15.11 -5.72
CA TYR A 119 -6.74 -16.22 -5.69
C TYR A 119 -6.00 -16.36 -4.34
N GLY A 120 -6.08 -15.37 -3.46
CA GLY A 120 -5.47 -15.43 -2.13
C GLY A 120 -6.13 -16.49 -1.24
N LYS A 121 -5.30 -17.31 -0.57
CA LYS A 121 -5.76 -18.40 0.30
C LYS A 121 -6.30 -17.89 1.64
N HIS A 122 -5.48 -17.14 2.37
CA HIS A 122 -5.82 -16.56 3.67
C HIS A 122 -5.47 -15.07 3.68
N LEU A 123 -6.46 -14.21 3.87
CA LEU A 123 -6.31 -12.77 3.68
C LEU A 123 -6.69 -11.98 4.93
N LEU A 124 -5.83 -11.04 5.30
CA LEU A 124 -6.18 -9.90 6.12
C LEU A 124 -6.27 -8.65 5.24
N VAL A 125 -7.47 -8.08 5.09
CA VAL A 125 -7.66 -6.85 4.32
C VAL A 125 -7.47 -5.63 5.23
N VAL A 126 -6.50 -4.79 4.90
CA VAL A 126 -6.19 -3.56 5.64
C VAL A 126 -6.41 -2.36 4.73
N ARG A 127 -7.26 -1.42 5.15
CA ARG A 127 -7.32 -0.11 4.49
C ARG A 127 -6.25 0.78 5.10
N TYR A 128 -5.49 1.44 4.24
CA TYR A 128 -4.43 2.35 4.63
C TYR A 128 -4.96 3.49 5.50
N GLU A 129 -6.15 4.02 5.20
CA GLU A 129 -6.76 5.08 5.99
C GLU A 129 -7.19 4.63 7.39
N ASP A 130 -7.66 3.39 7.55
CA ASP A 130 -7.98 2.84 8.88
C ASP A 130 -6.70 2.72 9.74
N LEU A 131 -5.56 2.42 9.10
CA LEU A 131 -4.25 2.38 9.75
C LEU A 131 -3.73 3.79 10.10
N GLU A 132 -4.05 4.81 9.29
CA GLU A 132 -3.76 6.22 9.65
C GLU A 132 -4.60 6.69 10.83
N GLU A 133 -5.88 6.30 10.88
CA GLU A 133 -6.83 6.72 11.92
C GLU A 133 -6.60 6.00 13.25
N ALA A 134 -6.38 4.69 13.22
CA ALA A 134 -6.27 3.83 14.40
C ALA A 134 -5.03 2.94 14.33
N LEU A 135 -3.84 3.55 14.36
CA LEU A 135 -2.56 2.88 14.13
C LEU A 135 -2.33 1.66 15.04
N LEU A 136 -2.34 1.83 16.37
CA LEU A 136 -1.94 0.75 17.29
C LEU A 136 -2.90 -0.46 17.27
N PRO A 137 -4.23 -0.28 17.30
CA PRO A 137 -5.16 -1.40 17.18
C PRO A 137 -4.99 -2.16 15.86
N LYS A 138 -4.86 -1.44 14.73
CA LYS A 138 -4.69 -2.05 13.41
C LYS A 138 -3.34 -2.74 13.25
N LEU A 139 -2.28 -2.18 13.80
CA LEU A 139 -0.98 -2.82 13.81
C LEU A 139 -0.99 -4.11 14.65
N ARG A 140 -1.69 -4.11 15.80
CA ARG A 140 -1.87 -5.32 16.63
C ARG A 140 -2.60 -6.44 15.86
N GLU A 141 -3.65 -6.09 15.12
CA GLU A 141 -4.37 -7.02 14.24
C GLU A 141 -3.43 -7.62 13.18
N MET A 142 -2.61 -6.78 12.53
CA MET A 142 -1.66 -7.20 11.50
C MET A 142 -0.56 -8.12 12.02
N VAL A 143 0.08 -7.80 13.15
CA VAL A 143 1.12 -8.67 13.73
C VAL A 143 0.54 -9.95 14.32
N GLY A 144 -0.69 -9.91 14.84
CA GLY A 144 -1.43 -11.08 15.26
C GLY A 144 -1.73 -12.04 14.11
N PHE A 145 -2.09 -11.51 12.93
CA PHE A 145 -2.22 -12.29 11.70
C PHE A 145 -0.90 -12.94 11.26
N LEU A 146 0.24 -12.29 11.54
CA LEU A 146 1.58 -12.85 11.34
C LEU A 146 2.01 -13.81 12.46
N ASN A 147 1.09 -14.17 13.37
CA ASN A 147 1.32 -15.04 14.53
C ASN A 147 2.40 -14.52 15.49
N ILE A 148 2.52 -13.19 15.63
CA ILE A 148 3.42 -12.54 16.57
C ILE A 148 2.62 -11.79 17.63
N THR A 149 2.96 -12.04 18.90
CA THR A 149 2.44 -11.25 20.02
C THR A 149 3.37 -10.08 20.30
N VAL A 150 2.80 -8.88 20.43
CA VAL A 150 3.56 -7.66 20.74
C VAL A 150 3.15 -7.07 22.09
N THR A 151 4.15 -6.66 22.87
CA THR A 151 3.95 -5.98 24.15
C THR A 151 3.45 -4.55 23.93
N HIS A 152 2.86 -3.95 24.97
CA HIS A 152 2.45 -2.55 24.92
C HIS A 152 3.65 -1.61 24.71
N ASP A 153 4.77 -1.87 25.37
CA ASP A 153 5.99 -1.06 25.25
C ASP A 153 6.54 -1.02 23.81
N ARG A 154 6.47 -2.15 23.08
CA ARG A 154 6.84 -2.18 21.66
C ARG A 154 5.94 -1.28 20.83
N LEU A 155 4.63 -1.28 21.10
CA LEU A 155 3.67 -0.42 20.40
C LEU A 155 3.90 1.07 20.69
N LEU A 156 4.27 1.44 21.93
CA LEU A 156 4.68 2.81 22.26
C LEU A 156 5.93 3.24 21.49
N CYS A 157 6.90 2.34 21.31
CA CYS A 157 8.07 2.60 20.47
C CYS A 157 7.68 2.85 19.00
N VAL A 158 6.71 2.10 18.48
CA VAL A 158 6.17 2.33 17.13
C VAL A 158 5.55 3.72 17.02
N GLU A 159 4.74 4.13 18.00
CA GLU A 159 4.08 5.45 17.98
C GLU A 159 5.10 6.60 17.88
N ASN A 160 6.18 6.52 18.67
CA ASN A 160 7.27 7.49 18.66
C ASN A 160 8.06 7.50 17.34
N ASN A 161 8.05 6.40 16.58
CA ASN A 161 8.81 6.23 15.34
C ASN A 161 7.92 5.97 14.12
N ARG A 162 6.65 6.39 14.17
CA ARG A 162 5.63 5.93 13.21
C ARG A 162 5.91 6.30 11.76
N ASP A 163 6.57 7.42 11.49
CA ASP A 163 6.68 7.96 10.13
C ASP A 163 7.73 7.24 9.26
N GLY A 164 8.79 6.74 9.88
CA GLY A 164 9.94 6.15 9.19
C GLY A 164 10.65 7.09 8.22
N ASN A 165 11.59 6.54 7.44
CA ASN A 165 12.49 7.33 6.58
C ASN A 165 11.93 7.63 5.17
N PHE A 166 10.70 7.19 4.89
CA PHE A 166 10.12 7.19 3.54
C PHE A 166 8.81 7.98 3.42
N LYS A 167 8.48 8.79 4.42
CA LYS A 167 7.40 9.76 4.34
C LYS A 167 7.89 10.97 3.54
N ARG A 168 7.17 11.32 2.47
CA ARG A 168 7.46 12.54 1.71
C ARG A 168 7.24 13.77 2.60
N SER A 169 8.26 14.60 2.72
CA SER A 169 8.19 15.91 3.36
C SER A 169 7.67 16.93 2.37
N GLY A 170 6.63 17.69 2.74
CA GLY A 170 6.08 18.74 1.89
C GLY A 170 4.66 19.08 2.27
N ALA A 171 4.32 20.37 2.28
CA ALA A 171 2.94 20.80 2.44
C ALA A 171 2.12 20.24 1.27
N LYS A 172 0.97 19.61 1.56
CA LYS A 172 -0.04 19.36 0.52
C LYS A 172 -0.34 20.71 -0.13
N GLN A 173 -0.11 20.84 -1.43
CA GLN A 173 -0.55 22.03 -2.15
C GLN A 173 -2.06 22.14 -1.96
N LYS A 174 -2.49 23.13 -1.15
CA LYS A 174 -3.91 23.39 -0.90
C LYS A 174 -4.57 23.72 -2.25
N GLY A 175 -5.63 22.99 -2.60
CA GLY A 175 -6.38 23.22 -3.83
C GLY A 175 -5.80 22.54 -5.09
N PHE A 176 -4.75 21.73 -4.98
CA PHE A 176 -4.26 20.93 -6.09
C PHE A 176 -5.24 19.77 -6.39
N GLU A 177 -5.96 19.89 -7.50
CA GLU A 177 -6.85 18.85 -8.05
C GLU A 177 -6.29 18.40 -9.41
N PRO A 178 -5.52 17.29 -9.46
CA PRO A 178 -4.94 16.81 -10.70
C PRO A 178 -5.96 16.03 -11.56
N PHE A 179 -7.13 15.67 -11.02
CA PHE A 179 -8.08 14.81 -11.73
C PHE A 179 -9.15 15.63 -12.45
N THR A 180 -9.23 15.44 -13.77
CA THR A 180 -10.36 15.95 -14.55
C THR A 180 -11.61 15.12 -14.30
N LYS A 181 -12.77 15.59 -14.78
CA LYS A 181 -14.04 14.87 -14.66
C LYS A 181 -13.96 13.49 -15.36
N GLU A 182 -13.37 13.45 -16.54
CA GLU A 182 -13.21 12.23 -17.35
C GLU A 182 -12.34 11.20 -16.63
N MET A 183 -11.28 11.65 -15.94
CA MET A 183 -10.45 10.76 -15.10
C MET A 183 -11.24 10.18 -13.93
N LYS A 184 -12.11 10.98 -13.30
CA LYS A 184 -12.98 10.51 -12.20
C LYS A 184 -13.98 9.48 -12.70
N GLU A 185 -14.55 9.69 -13.90
CA GLU A 185 -15.45 8.72 -14.57
C GLU A 185 -14.76 7.38 -14.88
N VAL A 186 -13.42 7.38 -15.06
CA VAL A 186 -12.64 6.14 -15.19
C VAL A 186 -12.39 5.47 -13.83
N ILE A 187 -12.06 6.26 -12.78
CA ILE A 187 -11.65 5.73 -11.47
C ILE A 187 -12.83 5.23 -10.63
N ASP A 188 -13.94 5.96 -10.60
CA ASP A 188 -15.07 5.69 -9.70
C ASP A 188 -15.71 4.30 -9.92
N PRO A 189 -15.92 3.82 -11.17
CA PRO A 189 -16.42 2.47 -11.40
C PRO A 189 -15.54 1.39 -10.77
N PHE A 190 -14.21 1.55 -10.81
CA PHE A 190 -13.30 0.60 -10.18
C PHE A 190 -13.44 0.56 -8.66
N ILE A 191 -13.68 1.70 -8.00
CA ILE A 191 -13.94 1.75 -6.56
C ILE A 191 -15.20 0.94 -6.23
N VAL A 192 -16.28 1.12 -7.00
CA VAL A 192 -17.53 0.39 -6.80
C VAL A 192 -17.34 -1.11 -7.00
N ILE A 193 -16.62 -1.52 -8.05
CA ILE A 193 -16.32 -2.94 -8.32
C ILE A 193 -15.54 -3.56 -7.16
N VAL A 194 -14.49 -2.89 -6.66
CA VAL A 194 -13.68 -3.39 -5.55
C VAL A 194 -14.48 -3.45 -4.25
N ASP A 195 -15.29 -2.42 -3.94
CA ASP A 195 -16.17 -2.42 -2.75
C ASP A 195 -17.15 -3.60 -2.77
N LYS A 196 -17.78 -3.84 -3.93
CA LYS A 196 -18.68 -4.97 -4.12
C LYS A 196 -17.96 -6.31 -3.89
N ALA A 197 -16.81 -6.51 -4.51
CA ALA A 197 -16.03 -7.74 -4.38
C ALA A 197 -15.57 -8.02 -2.92
N LEU A 198 -15.22 -6.97 -2.17
CA LEU A 198 -14.90 -7.08 -0.74
C LEU A 198 -16.12 -7.57 0.05
N ARG A 199 -17.29 -6.96 -0.15
CA ARG A 199 -18.53 -7.32 0.55
C ARG A 199 -19.00 -8.73 0.21
N GLU A 200 -18.90 -9.16 -1.04
CA GLU A 200 -19.24 -10.52 -1.48
C GLU A 200 -18.39 -11.60 -0.80
N ARG A 201 -17.19 -11.23 -0.34
CA ARG A 201 -16.29 -12.10 0.44
C ARG A 201 -16.37 -11.86 1.95
N ASN A 202 -17.43 -11.21 2.44
CA ASN A 202 -17.66 -10.87 3.84
C ASN A 202 -16.58 -9.98 4.48
N PHE A 203 -15.77 -9.27 3.68
CA PHE A 203 -14.93 -8.20 4.19
C PHE A 203 -15.75 -6.92 4.35
N THR A 204 -15.32 -6.05 5.26
CA THR A 204 -15.85 -4.70 5.30
C THR A 204 -15.46 -3.95 4.01
N GLY A 205 -16.43 -3.26 3.42
CA GLY A 205 -16.24 -2.52 2.15
C GLY A 205 -15.29 -1.32 2.25
N LEU A 206 -15.07 -0.63 1.14
CA LEU A 206 -14.23 0.56 1.09
C LEU A 206 -14.87 1.75 1.84
N PRO A 207 -14.07 2.62 2.49
CA PRO A 207 -14.57 3.83 3.11
C PRO A 207 -15.32 4.71 2.12
N LYS A 208 -16.48 5.25 2.50
CA LYS A 208 -17.30 6.13 1.63
C LYS A 208 -16.51 7.33 1.07
N MET A 209 -15.51 7.80 1.80
CA MET A 209 -14.59 8.87 1.37
C MET A 209 -13.72 8.51 0.16
N TYR A 210 -13.77 7.28 -0.35
CA TYR A 210 -13.06 6.90 -1.58
C TYR A 210 -13.74 7.48 -2.83
N LEU A 211 -15.08 7.52 -2.85
CA LEU A 211 -15.91 8.11 -3.91
C LEU A 211 -16.13 9.61 -3.67
N ARG A 212 -15.11 10.36 -3.25
CA ARG A 212 -15.30 11.77 -2.88
C ARG A 212 -15.87 12.56 -4.06
N ARG A 213 -17.11 13.01 -3.88
CA ARG A 213 -17.87 13.92 -4.74
C ARG A 213 -17.15 15.25 -4.94
#